data_AF-A0A8G2CJI1-F1
#
_entry.id   AF-A0A8G2CJI1-F1
#
_cell.length_a   1.000
_cell.length_b   1.000
_cell.length_c   1.000
_cell.angle_alpha   90.00
_cell.angle_beta   90.00
_cell.angle_gamma   90.00
#
_symmetry.space_group_name_H-M   'P 1'
#
loop_
_entity.id
_entity.type
_entity.pdbx_description
1 polymer ?
#
loop_
_entity_poly.entity_id
_entity_poly.type
_entity_poly.pdbx_seq_one_letter_code
_entity_poly.pdbx_strand_id
1 'polypeptide(L)'
;VAGANARLELQHFMEDPIVQALLATHPSLGRILRPLHTMLGLRYPPSIKRPKSTKPRPKRLRKPKRQPSFMDQYKINPDGSIDFTPEQLHEILGPPPPPVPPWHQPFIPSFNVKKMWRKGP
;
A
#
# COMPACT_ATOMS: atom_id res chain seq x y z
N VAL A 1 -25.22 3.71 36.86
CA VAL A 1 -25.00 3.18 38.24
C VAL A 1 -24.48 1.74 38.23
N ALA A 2 -25.04 0.82 37.42
CA ALA A 2 -24.64 -0.61 37.40
C ALA A 2 -23.12 -0.88 37.19
N GLY A 3 -22.43 -0.13 36.35
CA GLY A 3 -21.00 -0.34 36.08
C GLY A 3 -20.04 0.02 37.22
N ALA A 4 -20.46 0.88 38.16
CA ALA A 4 -19.62 1.28 39.29
C ALA A 4 -19.48 0.15 40.33
N ASN A 5 -20.56 -0.58 40.59
CA ASN A 5 -20.57 -1.71 41.52
C ASN A 5 -19.75 -2.89 40.95
N ALA A 6 -19.93 -3.21 39.66
CA ALA A 6 -19.16 -4.26 39.00
C ALA A 6 -17.64 -4.02 39.02
N ARG A 7 -17.22 -2.75 39.01
CA ARG A 7 -15.80 -2.37 39.11
C ARG A 7 -15.22 -2.70 40.49
N LEU A 8 -15.96 -2.37 41.55
CA LEU A 8 -15.54 -2.63 42.94
C LEU A 8 -15.57 -4.13 43.27
N GLU A 9 -16.61 -4.84 42.83
CA GLU A 9 -16.71 -6.30 43.00
C GLU A 9 -15.54 -7.03 42.34
N LEU A 10 -15.17 -6.64 41.10
CA LEU A 10 -14.04 -7.25 40.43
C LEU A 10 -12.70 -6.93 41.11
N GLN A 11 -12.56 -5.72 41.68
CA GLN A 11 -11.37 -5.36 42.46
C GLN A 11 -11.26 -6.21 43.72
N HIS A 12 -12.34 -6.32 44.49
CA HIS A 12 -12.40 -7.12 45.70
C HIS A 12 -12.15 -8.62 45.42
N PHE A 13 -12.74 -9.14 44.34
CA PHE A 13 -12.50 -10.51 43.88
C PHE A 13 -11.02 -10.77 43.51
N MET A 14 -10.27 -9.74 43.08
CA MET A 14 -8.84 -9.84 42.78
C MET A 14 -7.93 -9.72 44.02
N GLU A 15 -8.46 -9.21 45.13
CA GLU A 15 -7.75 -9.12 46.41
C GLU A 15 -7.77 -10.45 47.17
N ASP A 16 -8.70 -11.35 46.84
CA ASP A 16 -8.81 -12.66 47.48
C ASP A 16 -7.54 -13.52 47.23
N PRO A 17 -6.86 -13.99 48.29
CA PRO A 17 -5.66 -14.83 48.17
C PRO A 17 -5.93 -16.15 47.43
N ILE A 18 -7.14 -16.70 47.52
CA ILE A 18 -7.52 -17.93 46.81
C ILE A 18 -7.48 -17.69 45.30
N VAL A 19 -8.01 -16.55 44.86
CA VAL A 19 -8.06 -16.19 43.44
C VAL A 19 -6.65 -15.90 42.91
N GLN A 20 -5.78 -15.30 43.72
CA GLN A 20 -4.38 -15.10 43.36
C GLN A 20 -3.62 -16.42 43.20
N ALA A 21 -3.85 -17.38 44.09
CA ALA A 21 -3.27 -18.72 43.97
C ALA A 21 -3.77 -19.41 42.69
N LEU A 22 -5.07 -19.36 42.42
CA LEU A 22 -5.67 -19.92 41.20
C LEU A 22 -5.13 -19.28 39.91
N LEU A 23 -4.90 -17.96 39.92
CA LEU A 23 -4.28 -17.26 38.79
C LEU A 23 -2.84 -17.72 38.54
N ALA A 24 -2.09 -18.06 39.58
CA ALA A 24 -0.75 -18.59 39.46
C ALA A 24 -0.75 -20.01 38.89
N THR A 25 -1.73 -20.85 39.26
CA THR A 25 -1.85 -22.23 38.77
C THR A 25 -2.47 -22.32 37.37
N HIS A 26 -3.41 -21.43 37.05
CA HIS A 26 -4.25 -21.52 35.85
C HIS A 26 -4.24 -20.20 35.05
N PRO A 27 -3.35 -20.07 34.04
CA PRO A 27 -3.26 -18.86 33.23
C PRO A 27 -4.48 -18.62 32.32
N SER A 28 -5.39 -19.60 32.17
CA SER A 28 -6.67 -19.47 31.47
C SER A 28 -7.60 -18.48 32.15
N LEU A 29 -7.63 -18.46 33.48
CA LEU A 29 -8.46 -17.56 34.28
C LEU A 29 -8.10 -16.10 33.99
N GLY A 30 -6.80 -15.78 33.94
CA GLY A 30 -6.33 -14.45 33.55
C GLY A 30 -6.75 -14.05 32.12
N ARG A 31 -6.92 -14.99 31.19
CA ARG A 31 -7.43 -14.69 29.83
C ARG A 31 -8.91 -14.29 29.85
N ILE A 32 -9.70 -14.87 30.75
CA ILE A 32 -11.13 -14.58 30.93
C ILE A 32 -11.33 -13.23 31.62
N LEU A 33 -10.50 -12.89 32.60
CA LEU A 33 -10.62 -11.63 33.35
C LEU A 33 -10.15 -10.39 32.58
N ARG A 34 -9.20 -10.55 31.64
CA ARG A 34 -8.67 -9.44 30.83
C ARG A 34 -9.76 -8.64 30.11
N PRO A 35 -10.69 -9.27 29.35
CA PRO A 35 -11.83 -8.56 28.77
C PRO A 35 -12.66 -7.77 29.79
N LEU A 36 -12.93 -8.34 30.97
CA LEU A 36 -13.71 -7.66 32.01
C LEU A 36 -13.00 -6.39 32.51
N HIS A 37 -11.69 -6.48 32.75
CA HIS A 37 -10.89 -5.30 33.09
C HIS A 37 -10.93 -4.23 32.00
N THR A 38 -10.90 -4.61 30.70
CA THR A 38 -11.03 -3.63 29.61
C THR A 38 -12.39 -2.97 29.59
N MET A 39 -13.46 -3.75 29.74
CA MET A 39 -14.84 -3.24 29.69
C MET A 39 -15.13 -2.28 30.84
N LEU A 40 -14.54 -2.52 32.01
CA LEU A 40 -14.71 -1.69 33.21
C LEU A 40 -13.65 -0.58 33.35
N GLY A 41 -12.76 -0.42 32.37
CA GLY A 41 -11.68 0.58 32.38
C GLY A 41 -10.71 0.42 33.54
N LEU A 42 -10.48 -0.80 34.00
CA LEU A 42 -9.61 -1.13 35.13
C LEU A 42 -8.17 -1.38 34.66
N ARG A 43 -7.20 -0.94 35.48
CA ARG A 43 -5.80 -1.31 35.28
C ARG A 43 -5.61 -2.80 35.55
N TYR A 44 -4.84 -3.47 34.70
CA TYR A 44 -4.52 -4.88 34.93
C TYR A 44 -3.55 -5.04 36.12
N PRO A 45 -3.86 -5.92 37.10
CA PRO A 45 -2.86 -6.38 38.06
C PRO A 45 -1.75 -7.17 37.35
N PRO A 46 -0.54 -7.26 37.96
CA PRO A 46 0.60 -7.96 37.36
C PRO A 46 0.30 -9.42 37.04
N SER A 47 -0.50 -10.09 37.88
CA SER A 47 -0.87 -11.52 37.75
C SER A 47 -1.61 -11.86 36.45
N ILE A 48 -2.37 -10.92 35.89
CA ILE A 48 -3.10 -11.13 34.63
C ILE A 48 -2.43 -10.43 33.44
N LYS A 49 -1.38 -9.64 33.65
CA LYS A 49 -0.74 -8.88 32.56
C LYS A 49 -0.13 -9.83 31.53
N ARG A 50 -0.33 -9.55 30.25
CA ARG A 50 0.30 -10.35 29.19
C ARG A 50 1.82 -10.16 29.25
N PRO A 51 2.63 -11.24 29.24
CA PRO A 51 4.07 -11.07 29.08
C PRO A 51 4.33 -10.34 27.76
N LYS A 52 5.22 -9.35 27.79
CA LYS A 52 5.65 -8.66 26.57
C LYS A 52 6.35 -9.71 25.70
N SER A 53 5.88 -9.88 24.47
CA SER A 53 6.59 -10.71 23.49
C SER A 53 7.94 -10.07 23.23
N THR A 54 9.01 -10.72 23.66
CA THR A 54 10.38 -10.34 23.33
C THR A 54 10.78 -10.81 21.92
N LYS A 55 9.96 -11.68 21.31
CA LYS A 55 10.21 -12.17 19.95
C LYS A 55 10.09 -11.00 18.96
N PRO A 56 11.11 -10.78 18.10
CA PRO A 56 11.03 -9.75 17.08
C PRO A 56 9.86 -10.04 16.15
N ARG A 57 9.14 -8.99 15.76
CA ARG A 57 8.04 -9.11 14.79
C ARG A 57 8.63 -9.65 13.47
N PRO A 58 8.10 -10.75 12.91
CA PRO A 58 8.55 -11.22 11.61
C PRO A 58 8.37 -10.10 10.57
N LYS A 59 9.44 -9.77 9.84
CA LYS A 59 9.34 -8.83 8.71
C LYS A 59 8.49 -9.51 7.63
N ARG A 60 7.35 -8.92 7.28
CA ARG A 60 6.55 -9.39 6.15
C ARG A 60 7.36 -9.19 4.88
N LEU A 61 7.74 -10.29 4.22
CA LEU A 61 8.27 -10.21 2.85
C LEU A 61 7.18 -9.61 1.97
N ARG A 62 7.51 -8.55 1.23
CA ARG A 62 6.59 -7.97 0.24
C ARG A 62 6.45 -8.98 -0.90
N LYS A 63 5.22 -9.32 -1.28
CA LYS A 63 5.00 -10.11 -2.50
C LYS A 63 5.51 -9.30 -3.70
N PRO A 64 6.21 -9.91 -4.67
CA PRO A 64 6.59 -9.23 -5.90
C PRO A 64 5.33 -8.73 -6.63
N LYS A 65 5.42 -7.55 -7.24
CA LYS A 65 4.34 -7.00 -8.08
C LYS A 65 4.22 -7.92 -9.31
N ARG A 66 3.00 -8.37 -9.64
CA ARG A 66 2.77 -9.15 -10.87
C ARG A 66 3.25 -8.31 -12.06
N GLN A 67 4.14 -8.87 -12.87
CA GLN A 67 4.47 -8.30 -14.17
C GLN A 67 3.28 -8.57 -15.11
N PRO A 68 2.89 -7.60 -15.96
CA PRO A 68 1.89 -7.84 -16.99
C PRO A 68 2.38 -8.98 -17.91
N SER A 69 1.47 -9.86 -18.32
CA SER A 69 1.80 -10.93 -19.26
C SER A 69 1.98 -10.34 -20.66
N PHE A 70 2.73 -11.03 -21.52
CA PHE A 70 2.93 -10.61 -22.91
C PHE A 70 1.59 -10.44 -23.68
N MET A 71 0.57 -11.22 -23.32
CA MET A 71 -0.78 -11.13 -23.89
C MET A 71 -1.56 -9.89 -23.43
N ASP A 72 -1.14 -9.23 -22.36
CA ASP A 72 -1.74 -7.97 -21.90
C ASP A 72 -1.18 -6.75 -22.66
N GLN A 73 -0.20 -6.96 -23.54
CA GLN A 73 0.59 -5.87 -24.14
C GLN A 73 0.14 -5.47 -25.54
N TYR A 74 -0.59 -6.34 -26.25
CA TYR A 74 -1.15 -6.06 -27.58
C TYR A 74 -2.57 -6.61 -27.69
N LYS A 75 -3.39 -6.02 -28.57
CA LYS A 75 -4.75 -6.47 -28.80
C LYS A 75 -4.86 -7.08 -30.20
N ILE A 76 -5.29 -8.34 -30.26
CA ILE A 76 -5.69 -8.98 -31.52
C ILE A 76 -7.17 -8.66 -31.74
N ASN A 77 -7.46 -7.95 -32.82
CA ASN A 77 -8.81 -7.63 -33.25
C ASN A 77 -9.43 -8.83 -33.99
N PRO A 78 -10.77 -8.94 -34.06
CA PRO A 78 -11.45 -10.08 -34.71
C PRO A 78 -11.24 -10.16 -36.23
N ASP A 79 -10.78 -9.08 -36.86
CA ASP A 79 -10.34 -9.03 -38.25
C ASP A 79 -8.91 -9.56 -38.46
N GLY A 80 -8.22 -9.94 -37.38
CA GLY A 80 -6.85 -10.43 -37.39
C GLY A 80 -5.78 -9.33 -37.33
N SER A 81 -6.16 -8.06 -37.23
CA SER A 81 -5.21 -6.96 -37.01
C SER A 81 -4.66 -6.96 -35.58
N ILE A 82 -3.44 -6.43 -35.41
CA ILE A 82 -2.77 -6.31 -34.11
C ILE A 82 -2.57 -4.83 -33.80
N ASP A 83 -3.23 -4.35 -32.75
CA ASP A 83 -3.02 -3.00 -32.22
C ASP A 83 -1.90 -3.07 -31.16
N PHE A 84 -0.79 -2.39 -31.44
CA PHE A 84 0.31 -2.23 -30.49
C PHE A 84 0.05 -1.08 -29.53
N THR A 85 0.48 -1.24 -28.28
CA THR A 85 0.54 -0.12 -27.33
C THR A 85 1.65 0.87 -27.71
N PRO A 86 1.55 2.16 -27.33
CA PRO A 86 2.56 3.17 -27.69
C PRO A 86 3.96 2.81 -27.17
N GLU A 87 4.05 2.12 -26.03
CA GLU A 87 5.29 1.61 -25.48
C GLU A 87 5.93 0.54 -26.38
N GLN A 88 5.13 -0.38 -26.93
CA GLN A 88 5.62 -1.39 -27.88
C GLN A 88 6.09 -0.79 -29.19
N LEU A 89 5.38 0.22 -29.70
CA LEU A 89 5.82 0.92 -30.91
C LEU A 89 7.20 1.55 -30.70
N HIS A 90 7.46 2.10 -29.51
CA HIS A 90 8.77 2.66 -29.17
C HIS A 90 9.86 1.58 -29.04
N GLU A 91 9.55 0.40 -28.51
CA GLU A 91 10.49 -0.74 -28.45
C GLU A 91 10.80 -1.33 -29.84
N ILE A 92 9.79 -1.44 -30.72
CA ILE A 92 9.92 -2.05 -32.04
C ILE A 92 10.60 -1.11 -33.04
N LEU A 93 10.21 0.18 -33.05
CA LEU A 93 10.75 1.17 -33.97
C LEU A 93 12.09 1.73 -33.50
N GLY A 94 12.43 1.50 -32.23
CA GLY A 94 13.60 2.09 -31.59
C GLY A 94 13.46 3.61 -31.39
N PRO A 95 14.49 4.24 -30.81
CA PRO A 95 14.54 5.69 -30.66
C PRO A 95 14.43 6.36 -32.03
N PRO A 96 13.67 7.46 -32.17
CA PRO A 96 13.64 8.20 -33.42
C PRO A 96 15.06 8.67 -33.80
N PRO A 97 15.38 8.75 -35.10
CA PRO A 97 16.66 9.29 -35.52
C PRO A 97 16.84 10.71 -34.95
N PRO A 98 18.07 11.10 -34.58
CA PRO A 98 18.33 12.43 -34.06
C PRO A 98 17.90 13.48 -35.09
N PRO A 99 17.45 14.67 -34.63
CA PRO A 99 17.08 15.74 -35.54
C PRO A 99 18.25 16.08 -36.46
N VAL A 100 17.94 16.28 -37.75
CA VAL A 100 18.94 16.67 -38.74
C VAL A 100 19.53 18.03 -38.32
N PRO A 101 20.86 18.14 -38.14
CA PRO A 101 21.48 19.38 -37.74
C PRO A 101 21.17 20.49 -38.75
N PRO A 102 21.08 21.77 -38.32
CA PRO A 102 20.66 22.88 -39.18
C PRO A 102 21.47 22.99 -40.48
N TRP A 103 22.76 22.61 -40.43
CA TRP A 103 23.70 22.64 -41.56
C TRP A 103 23.44 21.58 -42.64
N HIS A 104 22.62 20.57 -42.33
CA HIS A 104 22.20 19.50 -43.24
C HIS A 104 20.73 19.63 -43.66
N GLN A 105 20.02 20.65 -43.18
CA GLN A 105 18.65 20.90 -43.62
C GLN A 105 18.69 21.50 -45.02
N PRO A 106 17.88 21.00 -45.98
CA PRO A 106 17.76 21.67 -47.26
C PRO A 106 17.28 23.09 -47.01
N PHE A 107 17.93 24.06 -47.65
CA PHE A 107 17.45 25.44 -47.63
C PHE A 107 16.09 25.47 -48.31
N ILE A 108 15.03 25.60 -47.50
CA ILE A 108 13.67 25.85 -47.99
C ILE A 108 13.49 27.36 -47.96
N PRO A 109 13.61 28.07 -49.09
CA PRO A 109 13.37 29.51 -49.12
C PRO A 109 11.91 29.76 -48.70
N SER A 110 11.75 30.44 -47.56
CA SER A 110 10.44 30.94 -47.13
C SER A 110 10.10 32.18 -47.96
N PHE A 111 9.59 31.96 -49.17
CA PHE A 111 9.01 33.03 -49.96
C PHE A 111 7.67 33.42 -49.34
N ASN A 112 7.68 34.49 -48.53
CA ASN A 112 6.45 35.11 -48.09
C ASN A 112 5.83 35.86 -49.29
N VAL A 113 5.01 35.15 -50.06
CA VAL A 113 4.32 35.66 -51.26
C VAL A 113 3.64 37.01 -50.97
N LYS A 114 3.07 37.18 -49.77
CA LYS A 114 2.39 38.43 -49.35
C LYS A 114 3.31 39.65 -49.23
N LYS A 115 4.64 39.47 -49.05
CA LYS A 115 5.62 40.58 -49.09
C LYS A 115 6.11 40.90 -50.50
N MET A 116 6.08 39.94 -51.44
CA MET A 116 6.52 40.17 -52.81
C MET A 116 5.58 41.10 -53.58
N TRP A 117 4.26 41.03 -53.34
CA TRP A 117 3.28 41.89 -54.01
C TRP A 117 3.19 43.33 -53.48
N ARG A 118 3.94 43.71 -52.43
CA ARG A 118 3.93 45.09 -51.87
C ARG A 118 5.00 46.01 -52.44
N LYS A 119 5.91 45.48 -53.26
CA LYS A 119 6.91 46.27 -53.99
C LYS A 119 6.59 46.14 -55.48
N GLY A 120 5.64 46.96 -55.94
CA GLY A 120 5.51 47.25 -57.37
C GLY A 120 6.72 48.06 -57.86
N PRO A 121 6.92 48.15 -59.19
CA PRO A 121 8.01 48.91 -59.80
C PRO A 121 8.02 50.39 -59.39
#